data_AF-A0A524AWP7-F1
#
_entry.id   AF-A0A524AWP7-F1
#
_cell.length_a   1.000
_cell.length_b   1.000
_cell.length_c   1.000
_cell.angle_alpha   90.00
_cell.angle_beta   90.00
_cell.angle_gamma   90.00
#
_symmetry.space_group_name_H-M   'P 1'
#
loop_
_entity.id
_entity.type
_entity.pdbx_description
1 polymer ?
#
loop_
_entity_poly.entity_id
_entity_poly.type
_entity_poly.pdbx_seq_one_letter_code
_entity_poly.pdbx_strand_id
1 'polypeptide(L)'
;MVANVLTKLDDYRYWRDEKLANVPTQLSDCIVEIQNPFDLSSAEKNKIISLCQKGNFALFQIQPIDQYDKAIVSINTQFGLKDFDQHLFVKTGGLAHITRNDKKDQGEFIPYTDKNLGWHTDGYY
;
A
#
# COMPACT_ATOMS: atom_id res chain seq x y z
N MET A 1 -10.32 -7.48 10.29
CA MET A 1 -9.64 -8.75 10.04
C MET A 1 -8.82 -9.08 11.27
N VAL A 2 -8.94 -10.30 11.81
CA VAL A 2 -8.06 -10.77 12.90
C VAL A 2 -6.74 -11.19 12.27
N ALA A 3 -5.61 -10.76 12.84
CA ALA A 3 -4.31 -11.26 12.40
C ALA A 3 -4.28 -12.78 12.61
N ASN A 4 -4.13 -13.55 11.54
CA ASN A 4 -3.97 -14.99 11.63
C ASN A 4 -2.58 -15.30 12.18
N VAL A 5 -2.46 -15.37 13.50
CA VAL A 5 -1.23 -15.81 14.16
C VAL A 5 -1.15 -17.33 14.03
N LEU A 6 -0.23 -17.80 13.17
CA LEU A 6 0.05 -19.23 13.02
C LEU A 6 0.94 -19.69 14.17
N THR A 7 0.36 -20.40 15.13
CA THR A 7 1.07 -20.88 16.34
C THR A 7 1.58 -22.32 16.22
N LYS A 8 1.13 -23.07 15.19
CA LYS A 8 1.58 -24.42 14.90
C LYS A 8 2.52 -24.44 13.71
N LEU A 9 3.59 -25.24 13.82
CA LEU A 9 4.61 -25.33 12.78
C LEU A 9 4.06 -25.88 11.46
N ASP A 10 3.13 -26.83 11.50
CA ASP A 10 2.56 -27.42 10.28
C ASP A 10 1.62 -26.44 9.56
N ASP A 11 0.84 -25.65 10.30
CA ASP A 11 0.00 -24.58 9.73
C ASP A 11 0.86 -23.50 9.05
N TYR A 12 1.98 -23.13 9.69
CA TYR A 12 2.96 -22.23 9.09
C TYR A 12 3.60 -22.81 7.82
N ARG A 13 4.01 -24.08 7.84
CA ARG A 13 4.62 -24.75 6.68
C ARG A 13 3.64 -24.81 5.52
N TYR A 14 2.39 -25.22 5.79
CA TYR A 14 1.34 -25.25 4.79
C TYR A 14 1.11 -23.87 4.18
N TRP A 15 0.93 -22.84 5.00
CA TRP A 15 0.79 -21.46 4.52
C TRP A 15 1.99 -21.00 3.70
N ARG A 16 3.22 -21.27 4.15
CA ARG A 16 4.45 -20.90 3.46
C ARG A 16 4.55 -21.57 2.10
N ASP A 17 4.29 -22.88 2.04
CA ASP A 17 4.41 -23.66 0.81
C ASP A 17 3.34 -23.21 -0.20
N GLU A 18 2.10 -22.98 0.24
CA GLU A 18 1.04 -22.36 -0.58
C GLU A 18 1.45 -20.97 -1.09
N LYS A 19 2.05 -20.12 -0.23
CA LYS A 19 2.54 -18.79 -0.60
C LYS A 19 3.63 -18.85 -1.67
N LEU A 20 4.63 -19.69 -1.48
CA LEU A 20 5.75 -19.85 -2.40
C LEU A 20 5.31 -20.44 -3.75
N ALA A 21 4.33 -21.34 -3.75
CA ALA A 21 3.79 -21.93 -4.97
C ALA A 21 2.94 -20.95 -5.80
N ASN A 22 2.31 -19.96 -5.15
CA ASN A 22 1.34 -19.07 -5.79
C ASN A 22 1.82 -17.61 -5.95
N VAL A 23 3.05 -17.29 -5.55
CA VAL A 23 3.61 -15.94 -5.73
C VAL A 23 3.82 -15.65 -7.21
N PRO A 24 3.38 -14.47 -7.71
CA PRO A 24 3.69 -14.07 -9.08
C PRO A 24 5.20 -13.99 -9.30
N THR A 25 5.69 -14.52 -10.42
CA THR A 25 7.12 -14.56 -10.76
C THR A 25 7.54 -13.42 -11.68
N GLN A 26 6.59 -12.73 -12.30
CA GLN A 26 6.83 -11.58 -13.16
C GLN A 26 6.15 -10.33 -12.59
N LEU A 27 6.82 -9.18 -12.73
CA LEU A 27 6.31 -7.91 -12.24
C LEU A 27 4.99 -7.52 -12.93
N SER A 28 4.85 -7.81 -14.21
CA SER A 28 3.64 -7.54 -15.01
C SER A 28 2.40 -8.22 -14.44
N ASP A 29 2.54 -9.39 -13.81
CA ASP A 29 1.42 -10.13 -13.23
C ASP A 29 0.87 -9.46 -11.96
N CYS A 30 1.67 -8.57 -11.36
CA CYS A 30 1.34 -7.79 -10.18
C CYS A 30 0.72 -6.42 -10.49
N ILE A 31 0.64 -6.02 -11.77
CA ILE A 31 0.10 -4.70 -12.17
C ILE A 31 -1.39 -4.83 -12.49
N VAL A 32 -2.18 -3.91 -11.93
CA VAL A 32 -3.60 -3.74 -12.22
C VAL A 32 -3.83 -2.38 -12.85
N GLU A 33 -4.26 -2.37 -14.11
CA GLU A 33 -4.69 -1.14 -14.77
C GLU A 33 -6.07 -0.76 -14.26
N ILE A 34 -6.16 0.40 -13.60
CA ILE A 34 -7.39 0.98 -13.10
C ILE A 34 -7.90 1.99 -14.13
N GLN A 35 -9.09 1.73 -14.67
CA GLN A 35 -9.71 2.58 -15.69
C GLN A 35 -10.32 3.85 -15.09
N ASN A 36 -11.03 3.72 -13.96
CA ASN A 36 -11.66 4.84 -13.27
C ASN A 36 -11.34 4.79 -11.76
N PRO A 37 -10.45 5.66 -11.24
CA PRO A 37 -10.12 5.68 -9.82
C PRO A 37 -11.28 6.11 -8.91
N PHE A 38 -12.34 6.71 -9.48
CA PHE A 38 -13.54 7.11 -8.76
C PHE A 38 -14.59 6.00 -8.65
N ASP A 39 -14.47 4.94 -9.45
CA ASP A 39 -15.41 3.82 -9.46
C ASP A 39 -14.69 2.56 -9.97
N LEU A 40 -14.00 1.87 -9.05
CA LEU A 40 -13.29 0.64 -9.36
C LEU A 40 -14.30 -0.48 -9.58
N SER A 41 -14.15 -1.15 -10.72
CA SER A 41 -14.90 -2.36 -11.05
C SER A 41 -14.62 -3.47 -10.03
N SER A 42 -15.55 -4.42 -9.93
CA SER A 42 -15.35 -5.62 -9.11
C SER A 42 -14.13 -6.43 -9.55
N ALA A 43 -13.81 -6.43 -10.85
CA ALA A 43 -12.64 -7.13 -11.38
C ALA A 43 -11.33 -6.52 -10.89
N GLU A 44 -11.19 -5.19 -10.95
CA GLU A 44 -10.01 -4.46 -10.45
C GLU A 44 -9.84 -4.66 -8.94
N LYS A 45 -10.93 -4.52 -8.16
CA LYS A 45 -10.92 -4.74 -6.70
C LYS A 45 -10.47 -6.15 -6.34
N ASN A 46 -11.08 -7.16 -6.97
CA ASN A 46 -10.78 -8.57 -6.68
C ASN A 46 -9.34 -8.92 -7.06
N LYS A 47 -8.82 -8.38 -8.16
CA LYS A 47 -7.44 -8.60 -8.58
C LYS A 47 -6.44 -8.01 -7.58
N ILE A 48 -6.66 -6.76 -7.13
CA ILE A 48 -5.81 -6.13 -6.11
C ILE A 48 -5.81 -6.94 -4.81
N ILE A 49 -7.01 -7.33 -4.33
CA ILE A 49 -7.13 -8.15 -3.11
C ILE A 49 -6.41 -9.50 -3.28
N SER A 50 -6.61 -10.18 -4.41
CA SER A 50 -5.95 -11.47 -4.67
C SER A 50 -4.42 -11.34 -4.73
N LEU A 51 -3.90 -10.24 -5.28
CA LEU A 51 -2.46 -10.00 -5.34
C LEU A 51 -1.89 -9.78 -3.94
N CYS A 52 -2.52 -8.95 -3.11
CA CYS A 52 -2.14 -8.78 -1.72
C CYS A 52 -2.20 -10.11 -0.94
N GLN A 53 -3.24 -10.92 -1.16
CA GLN A 53 -3.39 -12.22 -0.51
C GLN A 53 -2.33 -13.24 -0.93
N LYS A 54 -1.82 -13.19 -2.17
CA LYS A 54 -0.82 -14.13 -2.69
C LYS A 54 0.61 -13.60 -2.48
N GLY A 55 0.91 -12.43 -3.02
CA GLY A 55 2.23 -11.81 -3.04
C GLY A 55 2.52 -10.77 -1.95
N ASN A 56 1.57 -10.46 -1.07
CA ASN A 56 1.68 -9.41 -0.03
C ASN A 56 1.67 -7.96 -0.56
N PHE A 57 1.57 -7.76 -1.88
CA PHE A 57 1.44 -6.44 -2.49
C PHE A 57 0.65 -6.52 -3.79
N ALA A 58 0.23 -5.35 -4.28
CA ALA A 58 -0.27 -5.15 -5.64
C ALA A 58 0.32 -3.84 -6.17
N LEU A 59 0.59 -3.79 -7.46
CA LEU A 59 0.90 -2.55 -8.16
C LEU A 59 -0.35 -2.16 -8.94
N PHE A 60 -0.65 -0.87 -8.99
CA PHE A 60 -1.73 -0.37 -9.82
C PHE A 60 -1.29 0.84 -10.63
N GLN A 61 -1.89 1.00 -11.79
CA GLN A 61 -1.66 2.10 -12.70
C GLN A 61 -2.99 2.78 -12.99
N ILE A 62 -3.01 4.10 -12.91
CA ILE A 62 -4.12 4.94 -13.35
C ILE A 62 -3.66 5.83 -14.50
N GLN A 63 -4.60 6.26 -15.34
CA GLN A 63 -4.31 7.29 -16.32
C GLN A 63 -3.97 8.62 -15.62
N PRO A 64 -3.11 9.47 -16.22
CA PRO A 64 -2.82 10.80 -15.68
C PRO A 64 -4.11 11.60 -15.48
N ILE A 65 -4.22 12.24 -14.31
CA ILE A 65 -5.37 13.06 -13.93
C ILE A 65 -4.92 14.25 -13.08
N ASP A 66 -5.53 15.42 -13.30
CA ASP A 66 -5.16 16.66 -12.59
C ASP A 66 -5.39 16.55 -11.07
N GLN A 67 -6.47 15.89 -10.65
CA GLN A 67 -6.85 15.70 -9.24
C GLN A 67 -6.40 14.34 -8.70
N TYR A 68 -5.11 14.04 -8.84
CA TYR A 68 -4.56 12.73 -8.45
C TYR A 68 -4.72 12.43 -6.96
N ASP A 69 -4.65 13.45 -6.09
CA ASP A 69 -4.88 13.34 -4.65
C ASP A 69 -6.27 12.79 -4.34
N LYS A 70 -7.30 13.33 -4.98
CA LYS A 70 -8.69 12.84 -4.85
C LYS A 70 -8.86 11.44 -5.43
N ALA A 71 -8.17 11.14 -6.53
CA ALA A 71 -8.18 9.82 -7.14
C ALA A 71 -7.62 8.77 -6.15
N ILE A 72 -6.48 9.05 -5.50
CA ILE A 72 -5.90 8.14 -4.49
C ILE A 72 -6.81 8.00 -3.27
N VAL A 73 -7.35 9.10 -2.73
CA VAL A 73 -8.31 9.05 -1.60
C VAL A 73 -9.55 8.22 -1.96
N SER A 74 -10.05 8.35 -3.19
CA SER A 74 -11.17 7.56 -3.68
C SER A 74 -10.84 6.06 -3.73
N ILE A 75 -9.68 5.69 -4.31
CA ILE A 75 -9.21 4.30 -4.33
C ILE A 75 -9.17 3.73 -2.91
N ASN A 76 -8.52 4.44 -1.97
CA ASN A 76 -8.43 4.03 -0.57
C ASN A 76 -9.81 3.80 0.05
N THR A 77 -10.73 4.74 -0.15
CA THR A 77 -12.11 4.67 0.38
C THR A 77 -12.86 3.44 -0.12
N GLN A 78 -12.64 3.06 -1.39
CA GLN A 78 -13.27 1.90 -2.00
C GLN A 78 -12.72 0.55 -1.49
N PHE A 79 -11.54 0.55 -0.88
CA PHE A 79 -10.99 -0.59 -0.12
C PHE A 79 -11.28 -0.53 1.38
N GLY A 80 -12.02 0.50 1.84
CA GLY A 80 -12.31 0.69 3.27
C GLY A 80 -11.17 1.33 4.07
N LEU A 81 -10.10 1.79 3.40
CA LEU A 81 -8.95 2.48 4.01
C LEU A 81 -9.31 3.95 4.26
N LYS A 82 -10.19 4.19 5.22
CA LYS A 82 -10.74 5.53 5.54
C LYS A 82 -10.15 6.12 6.82
N ASP A 83 -9.63 5.26 7.68
CA ASP A 83 -9.01 5.65 8.94
C ASP A 83 -7.53 5.94 8.70
N PHE A 84 -7.07 7.12 9.12
CA PHE A 84 -5.69 7.54 9.02
C PHE A 84 -5.34 8.41 10.23
N ASP A 85 -4.10 8.31 10.68
CA ASP A 85 -3.60 9.16 11.76
C ASP A 85 -3.33 10.57 11.22
N GLN A 86 -3.85 11.57 11.93
CA GLN A 86 -3.46 12.94 11.67
C GLN A 86 -2.10 13.19 12.30
N HIS A 87 -1.09 13.42 11.47
CA HIS A 87 0.22 13.90 11.92
C HIS A 87 0.57 15.22 11.23
N LEU A 88 1.62 15.91 11.70
CA LEU A 88 2.00 17.27 11.28
C LEU A 88 2.06 17.51 9.76
N PHE A 89 2.36 16.49 8.97
CA PHE A 89 2.55 16.61 7.52
C PHE A 89 1.48 15.94 6.66
N VAL A 90 0.40 15.45 7.27
CA VAL A 90 -0.76 14.92 6.54
C VAL A 90 -1.52 16.11 5.93
N LYS A 91 -1.76 16.05 4.61
CA LYS A 91 -2.67 16.95 3.90
C LYS A 91 -4.11 16.41 3.93
N THR A 92 -5.01 17.10 3.26
CA THR A 92 -6.40 16.68 3.08
C THR A 92 -6.49 15.21 2.61
N GLY A 93 -7.32 14.42 3.28
CA GLY A 93 -7.57 13.02 2.92
C GLY A 93 -6.54 12.02 3.42
N GLY A 94 -5.68 12.37 4.38
CA GLY A 94 -4.73 11.42 4.97
C GLY A 94 -3.43 11.26 4.18
N LEU A 95 -3.23 12.04 3.11
CA LEU A 95 -2.06 11.93 2.24
C LEU A 95 -0.92 12.83 2.72
N ALA A 96 0.25 12.25 2.94
CA ALA A 96 1.49 13.00 3.16
C ALA A 96 2.31 13.06 1.87
N HIS A 97 2.88 14.22 1.55
CA HIS A 97 3.79 14.35 0.41
C HIS A 97 5.22 14.08 0.86
N ILE A 98 5.83 13.04 0.33
CA ILE A 98 7.25 12.73 0.53
C ILE A 98 8.05 13.65 -0.38
N THR A 99 8.46 14.81 0.14
CA THR A 99 9.25 15.80 -0.60
C THR A 99 10.42 16.23 0.28
N ARG A 100 11.64 16.18 -0.27
CA ARG A 100 12.83 16.69 0.43
C ARG A 100 12.57 18.12 0.91
N ASN A 101 12.83 18.38 2.18
CA ASN A 101 12.73 19.72 2.74
C ASN A 101 14.03 20.08 3.46
N ASP A 102 14.67 21.17 3.03
CA ASP A 102 15.93 21.65 3.62
C ASP A 102 15.69 22.49 4.90
N LYS A 103 14.43 22.68 5.32
CA LYS A 103 14.08 23.32 6.61
C LYS A 103 14.31 22.37 7.78
N LYS A 104 15.05 22.83 8.79
CA LYS A 104 15.48 22.05 9.98
C LYS A 104 14.36 21.25 10.65
N ASP A 105 13.14 21.79 10.75
CA ASP A 105 12.06 21.17 11.54
C ASP A 105 11.42 19.95 10.86
N GLN A 106 11.54 19.81 9.53
CA GLN A 106 11.00 18.68 8.77
C GLN A 106 12.08 17.69 8.34
N GLY A 107 13.30 18.19 8.08
CA GLY A 107 14.45 17.40 7.64
C GLY A 107 15.05 16.45 8.68
N GLU A 108 14.41 16.28 9.84
CA GLU A 108 14.76 15.24 10.82
C GLU A 108 13.87 14.00 10.70
N PHE A 109 12.70 14.11 10.06
CA PHE A 109 11.78 13.00 9.86
C PHE A 109 12.13 12.24 8.58
N ILE A 110 12.21 10.90 8.69
CA ILE A 110 12.62 10.00 7.61
C ILE A 110 11.99 10.31 6.24
N PRO A 111 10.67 10.63 6.11
CA PRO A 111 10.07 10.92 4.81
C PRO A 111 10.58 12.20 4.11
N TYR A 112 11.35 13.05 4.79
CA TYR A 112 11.76 14.37 4.28
C TYR A 112 13.29 14.53 4.20
N THR A 113 14.04 13.44 4.38
CA THR A 113 15.51 13.42 4.29
C THR A 113 15.99 12.53 3.15
N ASP A 114 17.21 12.74 2.69
CA ASP A 114 17.93 11.87 1.74
C ASP A 114 18.84 10.86 2.45
N LYS A 115 18.71 10.68 3.77
CA LYS A 115 19.46 9.68 4.53
C LYS A 115 18.98 8.29 4.16
N ASN A 116 19.89 7.33 4.18
CA ASN A 116 19.56 5.93 3.96
C ASN A 116 18.52 5.44 4.97
N LEU A 117 17.47 4.80 4.47
CA LEU A 117 16.51 4.08 5.29
C LEU A 117 16.99 2.65 5.57
N GLY A 118 16.94 2.24 6.84
CA GLY A 118 17.08 0.84 7.23
C GLY A 118 15.78 0.06 7.03
N TRP A 119 15.84 -1.26 7.16
CA TRP A 119 14.65 -2.11 7.19
C TRP A 119 13.77 -1.76 8.39
N HIS A 120 12.48 -1.53 8.13
CA HIS A 120 11.48 -1.19 9.13
C HIS A 120 10.09 -1.62 8.65
N THR A 121 9.13 -1.53 9.55
CA THR A 121 7.70 -1.61 9.27
C THR A 121 7.04 -0.33 9.75
N ASP A 122 6.12 0.22 8.96
CA ASP A 122 5.39 1.44 9.33
C ASP A 122 4.59 1.23 10.62
N GLY A 123 4.48 2.28 11.45
CA GLY A 123 3.75 2.26 12.73
C GLY A 123 4.57 1.78 13.94
N TYR A 124 5.89 1.64 13.80
CA TYR A 124 6.76 1.16 14.88
C TYR A 124 7.45 2.31 15.64
N TYR A 125 6.70 3.28 16.17
CA TYR A 125 7.24 4.35 17.06
C TYR A 125 6.19 4.84 18.06
#